data_AF-A0A1X2ZI50-F1
#
_entry.id   AF-A0A1X2ZI50-F1
#
_cell.length_a   1.000
_cell.length_b   1.000
_cell.length_c   1.000
_cell.angle_alpha   90.00
_cell.angle_beta   90.00
_cell.angle_gamma   90.00
#
_symmetry.space_group_name_H-M   'P 1'
#
loop_
_entity.id
_entity.type
_entity.pdbx_description
1 polymer ?
#
loop_
_entity_poly.entity_id
_entity_poly.type
_entity_poly.pdbx_seq_one_letter_code
_entity_poly.pdbx_strand_id
1 'polypeptide(L)'
;MRDTAGSTVRSGMEPSAARSVAAAEDRADSGRAARHLAFFAFVPLSLLLVFAAVREPFTAPYGFFTIRYVCPFAPFSYMFLGLLCSRIVLGTRETGAGGFCGKATRFLRRWSAWLLSIAVLAGGSIGFAFQGNYIYEQQTTPQTARTARTVACDADNAVVASSEFDYIESLYYFRSCVNYHFLKDGEVSTRGGYAPLHGSPAQVRHIDDLDTERVTYLVRGGEKITETRHYRIVGTTVNGSNKAITLERR
;
A
#
# COMPACT_ATOMS: atom_id res chain seq x y z
N MET A 1 -85.16 -9.36 -8.40
CA MET A 1 -84.45 -8.20 -7.83
C MET A 1 -83.34 -8.73 -6.95
N ARG A 2 -82.07 -8.42 -7.29
CA ARG A 2 -80.88 -8.28 -6.41
C ARG A 2 -80.46 -9.50 -5.57
N ASP A 3 -79.19 -9.80 -5.32
CA ASP A 3 -77.89 -9.27 -5.76
C ASP A 3 -76.82 -10.33 -5.39
N THR A 4 -75.71 -10.25 -6.11
CA THR A 4 -74.41 -10.91 -5.93
C THR A 4 -73.74 -10.65 -4.57
N ALA A 5 -73.05 -11.64 -4.02
CA ALA A 5 -71.80 -11.49 -3.25
C ALA A 5 -71.11 -12.88 -3.21
N GLY A 6 -69.93 -13.12 -3.78
CA GLY A 6 -68.73 -12.28 -3.71
C GLY A 6 -67.77 -12.86 -2.66
N SER A 7 -67.33 -14.10 -2.83
CA SER A 7 -66.25 -14.69 -2.02
C SER A 7 -64.91 -14.13 -2.50
N THR A 8 -64.45 -13.08 -1.83
CA THR A 8 -63.05 -12.66 -1.85
C THR A 8 -62.52 -12.72 -0.44
N VAL A 9 -61.88 -13.85 -0.10
CA VAL A 9 -60.99 -13.94 1.06
C VAL A 9 -59.79 -13.05 0.77
N ARG A 10 -59.86 -11.79 1.23
CA ARG A 10 -58.74 -10.85 1.15
C ARG A 10 -57.90 -11.01 2.41
N SER A 11 -56.73 -11.64 2.20
CA SER A 11 -55.56 -11.59 3.07
C SER A 11 -55.43 -10.25 3.78
N GLY A 12 -55.64 -10.27 5.10
CA GLY A 12 -55.41 -9.15 6.00
C GLY A 12 -54.21 -9.46 6.89
N MET A 13 -53.00 -9.55 6.31
CA MET A 13 -51.80 -9.47 7.14
C MET A 13 -51.70 -8.02 7.63
N GLU A 14 -51.89 -7.82 8.94
CA GLU A 14 -51.82 -6.49 9.54
C GLU A 14 -50.49 -5.79 9.15
N PRO A 15 -50.52 -4.49 8.82
CA PRO A 15 -49.32 -3.74 8.41
C PRO A 15 -48.21 -3.74 9.47
N SER A 16 -48.54 -4.06 10.72
CA SER A 16 -47.61 -4.26 11.83
C SER A 16 -46.80 -5.57 11.69
N ALA A 17 -47.45 -6.67 11.31
CA ALA A 17 -46.83 -7.98 11.14
C ALA A 17 -45.93 -8.02 9.88
N ALA A 18 -46.35 -7.36 8.80
CA ALA A 18 -45.52 -7.23 7.60
C ALA A 18 -44.24 -6.39 7.87
N ARG A 19 -44.34 -5.33 8.69
CA ARG A 19 -43.19 -4.53 9.12
C ARG A 19 -42.24 -5.28 10.05
N SER A 20 -42.76 -6.10 10.96
CA SER A 20 -41.93 -6.85 11.90
C SER A 20 -41.17 -7.99 11.22
N VAL A 21 -41.79 -8.66 10.25
CA VAL A 21 -41.15 -9.69 9.41
C VAL A 21 -40.08 -9.07 8.53
N ALA A 22 -40.38 -7.98 7.80
CA ALA A 22 -39.38 -7.29 6.97
C ALA A 22 -38.19 -6.77 7.79
N ALA A 23 -38.43 -6.25 9.01
CA ALA A 23 -37.36 -5.82 9.90
C ALA A 23 -36.56 -6.97 10.54
N ALA A 24 -37.12 -8.18 10.61
CA ALA A 24 -36.40 -9.37 11.06
C ALA A 24 -35.52 -9.93 9.93
N GLU A 25 -36.03 -9.92 8.70
CA GLU A 25 -35.32 -10.33 7.49
C GLU A 25 -34.14 -9.41 7.17
N ASP A 26 -34.32 -8.08 7.24
CA ASP A 26 -33.25 -7.09 7.10
C ASP A 26 -32.13 -7.27 8.15
N ARG A 27 -32.49 -7.64 9.39
CA ARG A 27 -31.51 -7.90 10.46
C ARG A 27 -30.74 -9.19 10.22
N ALA A 28 -31.40 -10.23 9.70
CA ALA A 28 -30.78 -11.51 9.37
C ALA A 28 -29.78 -11.35 8.20
N ASP A 29 -30.16 -10.64 7.14
CA ASP A 29 -29.30 -10.36 6.00
C ASP A 29 -28.14 -9.45 6.36
N SER A 30 -28.38 -8.41 7.17
CA SER A 30 -27.32 -7.55 7.70
C SER A 30 -26.32 -8.31 8.59
N GLY A 31 -26.79 -9.30 9.36
CA GLY A 31 -25.93 -10.16 10.18
C GLY A 31 -25.10 -11.14 9.37
N ARG A 32 -25.68 -11.69 8.29
CA ARG A 32 -24.99 -12.58 7.34
C ARG A 32 -23.91 -11.82 6.55
N ALA A 33 -24.23 -10.62 6.04
CA ALA A 33 -23.28 -9.76 5.35
C ALA A 33 -22.07 -9.36 6.24
N ALA A 34 -22.33 -8.98 7.50
CA ALA A 34 -21.26 -8.64 8.45
C ALA A 34 -20.33 -9.84 8.75
N ARG A 35 -20.88 -11.06 8.84
CA ARG A 35 -20.08 -12.29 9.00
C ARG A 35 -19.21 -12.59 7.80
N HIS A 36 -19.73 -12.43 6.58
CA HIS A 36 -18.93 -12.64 5.37
C HIS A 36 -17.80 -11.62 5.26
N LEU A 37 -18.07 -10.34 5.53
CA LEU A 37 -17.03 -9.31 5.57
C LEU A 37 -15.98 -9.56 6.66
N ALA A 38 -16.38 -10.01 7.85
CA ALA A 38 -15.44 -10.41 8.90
C ALA A 38 -14.55 -11.58 8.47
N PHE A 39 -15.13 -12.58 7.80
CA PHE A 39 -14.41 -13.73 7.28
C PHE A 39 -13.35 -13.30 6.25
N PHE A 40 -13.73 -12.47 5.26
CA PHE A 40 -12.79 -11.97 4.25
C PHE A 40 -11.75 -10.99 4.80
N ALA A 41 -12.05 -10.27 5.89
CA ALA A 41 -11.11 -9.32 6.49
C ALA A 41 -10.10 -10.00 7.42
N PHE A 42 -10.53 -10.94 8.26
CA PHE A 42 -9.69 -11.51 9.31
C PHE A 42 -9.04 -12.83 8.94
N VAL A 43 -9.74 -13.73 8.24
CA VAL A 43 -9.18 -15.06 7.94
C VAL A 43 -7.93 -14.99 7.06
N PRO A 44 -7.91 -14.22 5.96
CA PRO A 44 -6.70 -14.07 5.15
C PRO A 44 -5.59 -13.37 5.93
N LEU A 45 -5.93 -12.36 6.73
CA LEU A 45 -4.96 -11.55 7.47
C LEU A 45 -4.32 -12.35 8.60
N SER A 46 -5.09 -13.15 9.33
CA SER A 46 -4.59 -14.08 10.34
C SER A 46 -3.72 -15.18 9.72
N LEU A 47 -4.12 -15.77 8.59
CA LEU A 47 -3.31 -16.76 7.89
C LEU A 47 -1.98 -16.17 7.41
N LEU A 48 -2.00 -14.95 6.89
CA LEU A 48 -0.80 -14.23 6.46
C LEU A 48 0.11 -13.84 7.62
N LEU A 49 -0.45 -13.41 8.76
CA LEU A 49 0.32 -13.13 9.98
C LEU A 49 0.96 -14.39 10.54
N VAL A 50 0.26 -15.52 10.54
CA VAL A 50 0.84 -16.81 10.96
C VAL A 50 1.93 -17.26 10.00
N PHE A 51 1.68 -17.17 8.69
CA PHE A 51 2.69 -17.51 7.67
C PHE A 51 3.91 -16.59 7.79
N ALA A 52 3.70 -15.29 7.99
CA ALA A 52 4.75 -14.33 8.26
C ALA A 52 5.55 -14.70 9.52
N ALA A 53 4.89 -14.89 10.67
CA ALA A 53 5.54 -15.27 11.92
C ALA A 53 6.37 -16.57 11.80
N VAL A 54 5.95 -17.49 10.94
CA VAL A 54 6.71 -18.71 10.64
C VAL A 54 7.88 -18.43 9.70
N ARG A 55 7.74 -17.61 8.66
CA ARG A 55 8.77 -17.43 7.62
C ARG A 55 9.80 -16.36 7.93
N GLU A 56 9.37 -15.28 8.58
CA GLU A 56 10.16 -14.09 8.94
C GLU A 56 11.43 -14.41 9.75
N PRO A 57 11.45 -15.42 10.64
CA PRO A 57 12.67 -15.89 11.29
C PRO A 57 13.69 -16.58 10.35
N PHE A 58 13.25 -17.15 9.22
CA PHE A 58 14.09 -17.94 8.33
C PHE A 58 14.54 -17.21 7.05
N THR A 59 13.95 -16.05 6.73
CA THR A 59 14.21 -15.34 5.45
C THR A 59 14.81 -13.94 5.61
N ALA A 60 15.69 -13.74 6.60
CA ALA A 60 16.28 -12.44 6.97
C ALA A 60 15.27 -11.48 7.67
N PRO A 61 15.74 -10.56 8.55
CA PRO A 61 15.03 -10.19 9.79
C PRO A 61 13.81 -9.25 9.69
N TYR A 62 13.27 -8.98 8.51
CA TYR A 62 12.48 -7.77 8.33
C TYR A 62 11.16 -8.05 7.64
N GLY A 63 10.06 -7.62 8.27
CA GLY A 63 8.65 -7.81 7.89
C GLY A 63 8.19 -7.32 6.52
N PHE A 64 9.10 -7.24 5.55
CA PHE A 64 8.85 -7.13 4.12
C PHE A 64 7.86 -8.17 3.62
N PHE A 65 7.97 -9.42 4.08
CA PHE A 65 7.00 -10.45 3.72
C PHE A 65 5.60 -10.03 4.21
N THR A 66 5.46 -9.77 5.51
CA THR A 66 4.21 -9.35 6.14
C THR A 66 3.58 -8.15 5.44
N ILE A 67 4.35 -7.10 5.18
CA ILE A 67 3.84 -5.87 4.56
C ILE A 67 3.39 -6.11 3.11
N ARG A 68 4.19 -6.82 2.31
CA ARG A 68 3.89 -7.10 0.90
C ARG A 68 2.63 -7.93 0.72
N TYR A 69 2.39 -8.90 1.61
CA TYR A 69 1.21 -9.75 1.53
C TYR A 69 0.01 -9.19 2.28
N VAL A 70 0.17 -8.30 3.26
CA VAL A 70 -0.95 -7.65 3.98
C VAL A 70 -1.50 -6.46 3.19
N CYS A 71 -0.68 -5.73 2.42
CA CYS A 71 -1.10 -4.57 1.63
C CYS A 71 -2.38 -4.79 0.78
N PRO A 72 -2.55 -5.92 0.05
CA PRO A 72 -3.78 -6.18 -0.70
C PRO A 72 -5.03 -6.39 0.17
N PHE A 73 -4.86 -6.81 1.43
CA PHE A 73 -5.96 -7.13 2.35
C PHE A 73 -6.30 -5.97 3.28
N ALA A 74 -5.38 -5.05 3.51
CA ALA A 74 -5.58 -3.88 4.35
C ALA A 74 -6.85 -3.07 3.99
N PRO A 75 -7.20 -2.82 2.71
CA PRO A 75 -8.43 -2.13 2.35
C PRO A 75 -9.69 -2.83 2.88
N PHE A 76 -9.73 -4.17 2.87
CA PHE A 76 -10.87 -4.93 3.39
C PHE A 76 -10.98 -4.83 4.90
N SER A 77 -9.85 -4.80 5.61
CA SER A 77 -9.82 -4.59 7.06
C SER A 77 -10.30 -3.20 7.44
N TYR A 78 -9.87 -2.16 6.71
CA TYR A 78 -10.37 -0.79 6.91
C TYR A 78 -11.85 -0.66 6.59
N MET A 79 -12.32 -1.31 5.52
CA MET A 79 -13.72 -1.31 5.13
C MET A 79 -14.60 -2.03 6.16
N PHE A 80 -14.14 -3.18 6.69
CA PHE A 80 -14.81 -3.87 7.80
C PHE A 80 -14.86 -3.00 9.07
N LEU A 81 -13.75 -2.36 9.43
CA LEU A 81 -13.69 -1.48 10.59
C LEU A 81 -14.64 -0.28 10.42
N GLY A 82 -14.68 0.32 9.23
CA GLY A 82 -15.60 1.39 8.89
C GLY A 82 -17.07 0.97 8.98
N LEU A 83 -17.42 -0.23 8.51
CA LEU A 83 -18.76 -0.80 8.62
C LEU A 83 -19.15 -1.13 10.07
N LEU A 84 -18.18 -1.56 10.89
CA LEU A 84 -18.40 -1.83 12.30
C LEU A 84 -18.64 -0.53 13.07
N CYS A 85 -17.83 0.50 12.82
CA CYS A 85 -18.05 1.85 13.35
C CYS A 85 -19.39 2.44 12.89
N SER A 86 -19.73 2.33 11.61
CA SER A 86 -21.00 2.85 11.08
C SER A 86 -22.21 2.09 11.65
N ARG A 87 -22.14 0.76 11.83
CA ARG A 87 -23.19 -0.02 12.50
C ARG A 87 -23.32 0.36 13.98
N ILE A 88 -22.22 0.67 14.67
CA ILE A 88 -22.28 1.12 16.06
C ILE A 88 -22.99 2.48 16.18
N VAL A 89 -22.75 3.37 15.21
CA VAL A 89 -23.30 4.74 15.15
C VAL A 89 -24.76 4.76 14.62
N LEU A 90 -25.08 3.96 13.60
CA LEU A 90 -26.38 3.93 12.92
C LEU A 90 -27.34 2.88 13.50
N GLY A 91 -26.81 1.78 14.05
CA GLY A 91 -27.58 0.63 14.55
C GLY A 91 -28.31 0.84 15.88
N THR A 92 -28.55 2.09 16.28
CA THR A 92 -29.43 2.41 17.40
C THR A 92 -30.84 2.73 16.90
N ARG A 93 -31.56 1.73 16.39
CA ARG A 93 -33.02 1.82 16.24
C ARG A 93 -33.70 1.00 17.35
N GLU A 94 -34.18 1.75 18.33
CA GLU A 94 -35.35 1.46 19.18
C GLU A 94 -35.53 0.01 19.67
N THR A 95 -34.81 -0.36 20.73
CA THR A 95 -35.34 -1.35 21.69
C THR A 95 -35.20 -0.75 23.08
N GLY A 96 -36.34 -0.61 23.75
CA GLY A 96 -36.55 0.28 24.88
C GLY A 96 -35.58 0.13 26.04
N ALA A 97 -34.98 1.25 26.44
CA ALA A 97 -34.48 1.46 27.78
C ALA A 97 -34.55 2.97 28.04
N GLY A 98 -35.72 3.43 28.50
CA GLY A 98 -36.03 4.83 28.82
C GLY A 98 -35.37 5.35 30.10
N GLY A 99 -34.18 4.83 30.47
CA GLY A 99 -33.43 5.24 31.66
C GLY A 99 -32.15 6.02 31.33
N PHE A 100 -31.71 6.88 32.24
CA PHE A 100 -30.47 7.69 32.15
C PHE A 100 -29.23 6.84 31.79
N CYS A 101 -29.12 5.63 32.36
CA CYS A 101 -28.03 4.68 32.07
C CYS A 101 -28.01 4.20 30.60
N GLY A 102 -29.18 4.05 29.97
CA GLY A 102 -29.31 3.69 28.55
C GLY A 102 -28.96 4.83 27.59
N LYS A 103 -29.07 6.09 28.04
CA LYS A 103 -28.63 7.27 27.28
C LYS A 103 -27.11 7.47 27.40
N ALA A 104 -26.55 7.32 28.60
CA ALA A 104 -25.12 7.44 28.85
C ALA A 104 -24.31 6.37 28.10
N THR A 105 -24.74 5.10 28.14
CA THR A 105 -24.09 4.01 27.40
C THR A 105 -24.15 4.21 25.88
N ARG A 106 -25.27 4.71 25.33
CA ARG A 106 -25.37 5.09 23.91
C ARG A 106 -24.43 6.23 23.53
N PHE A 107 -24.31 7.23 24.40
CA PHE A 107 -23.39 8.35 24.21
C PHE A 107 -21.94 7.86 24.21
N LEU A 108 -21.51 7.11 25.23
CA LEU A 108 -20.16 6.53 25.31
C LEU A 108 -19.82 5.68 24.07
N ARG A 109 -20.74 4.83 23.60
CA ARG A 109 -20.50 3.94 22.46
C ARG A 109 -20.40 4.68 21.12
N ARG A 110 -21.15 5.77 20.95
CA ARG A 110 -21.06 6.62 19.74
C ARG A 110 -19.76 7.40 19.73
N TRP A 111 -19.36 7.96 20.87
CA TRP A 111 -18.10 8.67 21.00
C TRP A 111 -16.90 7.75 20.88
N SER A 112 -16.95 6.52 21.41
CA SER A 112 -15.85 5.56 21.26
C SER A 112 -15.60 5.17 19.80
N ALA A 113 -16.66 4.97 19.00
CA ALA A 113 -16.53 4.69 17.58
C ALA A 113 -15.96 5.88 16.79
N TRP A 114 -16.38 7.10 17.14
CA TRP A 114 -15.84 8.34 16.57
C TRP A 114 -14.37 8.54 16.92
N LEU A 115 -14.00 8.38 18.19
CA LEU A 115 -12.62 8.48 18.66
C LEU A 115 -11.73 7.42 18.04
N LEU A 116 -12.20 6.17 17.90
CA LEU A 116 -11.46 5.11 17.22
C LEU A 116 -11.22 5.45 15.75
N SER A 117 -12.24 5.97 15.06
CA SER A 117 -12.11 6.36 13.64
C SER A 117 -11.11 7.50 13.46
N ILE A 118 -11.17 8.52 14.33
CA ILE A 118 -10.18 9.61 14.35
C ILE A 118 -8.79 9.08 14.68
N ALA A 119 -8.65 8.18 15.67
CA ALA A 119 -7.37 7.62 16.06
C ALA A 119 -6.72 6.82 14.92
N VAL A 120 -7.50 6.01 14.18
CA VAL A 120 -7.02 5.26 13.02
C VAL A 120 -6.63 6.19 11.88
N LEU A 121 -7.45 7.22 11.60
CA LEU A 121 -7.17 8.18 10.53
C LEU A 121 -5.95 9.04 10.86
N ALA A 122 -5.84 9.51 12.10
CA ALA A 122 -4.69 10.26 12.60
C ALA A 122 -3.43 9.37 12.62
N GLY A 123 -3.51 8.15 13.13
CA GLY A 123 -2.40 7.21 13.17
C GLY A 123 -1.87 6.87 11.77
N GLY A 124 -2.77 6.59 10.82
CA GLY A 124 -2.40 6.36 9.42
C GLY A 124 -1.78 7.58 8.75
N SER A 125 -2.37 8.76 8.96
CA SER A 125 -1.87 10.02 8.39
C SER A 125 -0.51 10.42 8.98
N ILE A 126 -0.30 10.21 10.28
CA ILE A 126 0.97 10.42 10.98
C ILE A 126 2.03 9.46 10.44
N GLY A 127 1.71 8.16 10.33
CA GLY A 127 2.61 7.17 9.75
C GLY A 127 3.03 7.55 8.32
N PHE A 128 2.07 7.95 7.49
CA PHE A 128 2.34 8.43 6.13
C PHE A 128 3.19 9.70 6.11
N ALA A 129 2.92 10.67 7.00
CA ALA A 129 3.67 11.92 7.08
C ALA A 129 5.13 11.73 7.53
N PHE A 130 5.39 10.79 8.45
CA PHE A 130 6.74 10.56 8.98
C PHE A 130 7.55 9.57 8.14
N GLN A 131 6.97 8.48 7.65
CA GLN A 131 7.69 7.48 6.86
C GLN A 131 7.71 7.83 5.37
N GLY A 132 6.66 8.48 4.85
CA GLY A 132 6.58 8.93 3.46
C GLY A 132 6.89 7.80 2.47
N ASN A 133 7.76 8.11 1.50
CA ASN A 133 8.29 7.12 0.56
C ASN A 133 9.31 6.21 1.28
N TYR A 134 8.87 5.27 2.11
CA TYR A 134 9.77 4.33 2.79
C TYR A 134 9.87 3.02 2.02
N ILE A 135 11.10 2.61 1.69
CA ILE A 135 11.37 1.33 1.05
C ILE A 135 11.56 0.29 2.14
N TYR A 136 10.53 -0.53 2.36
CA TYR A 136 10.54 -1.58 3.38
C TYR A 136 11.59 -2.66 3.12
N GLU A 137 11.89 -2.96 1.85
CA GLU A 137 12.90 -3.96 1.47
C GLU A 137 14.30 -3.57 1.93
N GLN A 138 14.63 -2.28 1.82
CA GLN A 138 15.94 -1.73 2.15
C GLN A 138 15.95 -0.99 3.50
N GLN A 139 14.82 -0.95 4.19
CA GLN A 139 14.60 -0.23 5.44
C GLN A 139 15.00 1.25 5.42
N THR A 140 14.89 1.90 4.27
CA THR A 140 15.37 3.28 4.11
C THR A 140 14.32 4.16 3.47
N THR A 141 14.30 5.44 3.88
CA THR A 141 13.60 6.50 3.15
C THR A 141 14.59 7.11 2.16
N PRO A 142 14.53 6.78 0.85
CA PRO A 142 15.46 7.31 -0.13
C PRO A 142 15.29 8.83 -0.27
N GLN A 143 16.42 9.55 -0.25
CA GLN A 143 16.44 10.99 -0.51
C GLN A 143 16.69 11.28 -2.00
N THR A 144 15.98 10.57 -2.88
CA THR A 144 16.22 10.61 -4.33
C THR A 144 15.93 11.99 -4.89
N ALA A 145 14.89 12.67 -4.41
CA ALA A 145 14.57 14.04 -4.79
C ALA A 145 15.72 15.03 -4.51
N ARG A 146 16.42 14.88 -3.37
CA ARG A 146 17.57 15.73 -3.03
C ARG A 146 18.79 15.37 -3.87
N THR A 147 19.01 14.07 -4.06
CA THR A 147 20.13 13.56 -4.87
C THR A 147 20.00 13.98 -6.33
N ALA A 148 18.79 13.92 -6.91
CA ALA A 148 18.54 14.33 -8.28
C ALA A 148 18.80 15.83 -8.52
N ARG A 149 18.71 16.69 -7.49
CA ARG A 149 19.05 18.11 -7.60
C ARG A 149 20.56 18.38 -7.64
N THR A 150 21.37 17.45 -7.16
CA THR A 150 22.84 17.59 -7.12
C THR A 150 23.52 16.88 -8.29
N VAL A 151 22.80 16.05 -9.03
CA VAL A 151 23.32 15.28 -10.16
C VAL A 151 22.97 16.00 -11.45
N ALA A 152 24.00 16.38 -12.20
CA ALA A 152 23.82 16.85 -13.57
C ALA A 152 23.43 15.68 -14.48
N CYS A 153 22.49 15.88 -15.39
CA CYS A 153 22.28 14.98 -16.50
C CYS A 153 22.24 15.80 -17.79
N ASP A 154 23.20 15.54 -18.64
CA ASP A 154 23.41 16.20 -19.93
C ASP A 154 23.97 15.18 -20.93
N ALA A 155 24.34 15.62 -22.12
CA ALA A 155 24.91 14.73 -23.14
C ALA A 155 26.25 14.12 -22.69
N ASP A 156 27.00 14.85 -21.86
CA ASP A 156 28.37 14.49 -21.45
C ASP A 156 28.40 13.74 -20.11
N ASN A 157 27.28 13.70 -19.36
CA ASN A 157 27.14 13.00 -18.10
C ASN A 157 25.94 12.02 -18.11
N ALA A 158 26.25 10.73 -18.25
CA ALA A 158 25.25 9.67 -18.09
C ALA A 158 24.95 9.42 -16.61
N VAL A 159 23.68 9.18 -16.27
CA VAL A 159 23.28 8.79 -14.92
C VAL A 159 22.90 7.31 -14.94
N VAL A 160 23.55 6.51 -14.10
CA VAL A 160 23.39 5.04 -14.09
C VAL A 160 22.93 4.57 -12.72
N ALA A 161 21.76 3.95 -12.64
CA ALA A 161 21.31 3.28 -11.42
C ALA A 161 21.99 1.92 -11.24
N SER A 162 22.27 1.52 -9.99
CA SER A 162 22.97 0.26 -9.69
C SER A 162 22.14 -1.00 -9.97
N SER A 163 20.82 -0.89 -10.04
CA SER A 163 19.91 -2.01 -10.24
C SER A 163 18.62 -1.63 -10.99
N GLU A 164 17.88 -2.62 -11.46
CA GLU A 164 16.54 -2.44 -12.04
C GLU A 164 15.57 -1.78 -11.04
N PHE A 165 15.72 -2.09 -9.76
CA PHE A 165 14.94 -1.51 -8.68
C PHE A 165 15.21 -0.01 -8.54
N ASP A 166 16.48 0.37 -8.42
CA ASP A 166 16.87 1.77 -8.20
C ASP A 166 16.56 2.64 -9.42
N TYR A 167 16.56 2.05 -10.61
CA TYR A 167 16.10 2.67 -11.84
C TYR A 167 14.63 3.09 -11.76
N ILE A 168 13.73 2.14 -11.48
CA ILE A 168 12.29 2.40 -11.41
C ILE A 168 11.98 3.40 -10.29
N GLU A 169 12.58 3.20 -9.12
CA GLU A 169 12.39 4.06 -7.95
C GLU A 169 12.83 5.51 -8.19
N SER A 170 13.85 5.71 -9.03
CA SER A 170 14.41 7.04 -9.29
C SER A 170 13.92 7.65 -10.60
N LEU A 171 13.23 6.87 -11.44
CA LEU A 171 12.73 7.26 -12.76
C LEU A 171 11.91 8.55 -12.72
N TYR A 172 11.06 8.73 -11.72
CA TYR A 172 10.25 9.95 -11.58
C TYR A 172 11.11 11.22 -11.49
N TYR A 173 12.26 11.15 -10.81
CA TYR A 173 13.17 12.28 -10.60
C TYR A 173 14.13 12.51 -11.77
N PHE A 174 14.46 11.44 -12.51
CA PHE A 174 15.35 11.49 -13.68
C PHE A 174 14.58 11.41 -15.01
N ARG A 175 13.25 11.59 -15.02
CA ARG A 175 12.42 11.48 -16.23
C ARG A 175 12.82 12.42 -17.38
N SER A 176 13.46 13.54 -17.07
CA SER A 176 13.97 14.52 -18.05
C SER A 176 15.40 14.23 -18.48
N CYS A 177 16.06 13.25 -17.88
CA CYS A 177 17.40 12.80 -18.22
C CYS A 177 17.32 11.81 -19.37
N VAL A 178 17.79 12.23 -20.55
CA VAL A 178 17.82 11.36 -21.75
C VAL A 178 18.83 10.23 -21.57
N ASN A 179 19.94 10.52 -20.89
CA ASN A 179 21.06 9.61 -20.68
C ASN A 179 20.93 8.89 -19.31
N TYR A 180 19.72 8.39 -19.01
CA TYR A 180 19.42 7.70 -17.76
C TYR A 180 19.32 6.18 -17.97
N HIS A 181 20.22 5.45 -17.32
CA HIS A 181 20.44 4.04 -17.52
C HIS A 181 20.40 3.26 -16.20
N PHE A 182 20.39 1.93 -16.32
CA PHE A 182 20.56 1.02 -15.20
C PHE A 182 21.55 -0.09 -15.53
N LEU A 183 22.32 -0.49 -14.52
CA LEU A 183 23.34 -1.50 -14.67
C LEU A 183 22.75 -2.90 -14.45
N LYS A 184 22.95 -3.79 -15.43
CA LYS A 184 22.62 -5.21 -15.31
C LYS A 184 23.47 -6.05 -16.26
N ASP A 185 24.28 -6.94 -15.69
CA ASP A 185 25.18 -7.83 -16.42
C ASP A 185 24.44 -8.81 -17.37
N GLY A 186 23.32 -9.37 -16.91
CA GLY A 186 22.47 -10.28 -17.68
C GLY A 186 21.23 -9.64 -18.30
N GLU A 187 20.44 -10.41 -19.06
CA GLU A 187 19.14 -9.91 -19.50
C GLU A 187 18.19 -9.74 -18.30
N VAL A 188 17.39 -8.67 -18.33
CA VAL A 188 16.29 -8.50 -17.38
C VAL A 188 15.31 -9.65 -17.55
N SER A 189 14.80 -10.20 -16.46
CA SER A 189 13.82 -11.30 -16.50
C SER A 189 12.56 -10.92 -17.29
N THR A 190 12.06 -11.82 -18.13
CA THR A 190 10.77 -11.67 -18.84
C THR A 190 9.55 -11.85 -17.93
N ARG A 191 9.75 -12.16 -16.65
CA ARG A 191 8.70 -12.36 -15.64
C ARG A 191 8.99 -11.55 -14.37
N GLY A 192 7.92 -11.17 -13.67
CA GLY A 192 7.98 -10.44 -12.41
C GLY A 192 7.89 -8.92 -12.60
N GLY A 193 8.13 -8.17 -11.51
CA GLY A 193 7.93 -6.72 -11.49
C GLY A 193 8.84 -5.92 -12.42
N TYR A 194 9.99 -6.48 -12.81
CA TYR A 194 10.96 -5.83 -13.70
C TYR A 194 10.80 -6.22 -15.17
N ALA A 195 9.87 -7.12 -15.51
CA ALA A 195 9.65 -7.57 -16.88
C ALA A 195 9.44 -6.44 -17.91
N PRO A 196 8.81 -5.29 -17.58
CA PRO A 196 8.71 -4.17 -18.51
C PRO A 196 10.05 -3.56 -18.95
N LEU A 197 11.14 -3.80 -18.22
CA LEU A 197 12.48 -3.33 -18.58
C LEU A 197 13.24 -4.31 -19.49
N HIS A 198 12.68 -5.47 -19.80
CA HIS A 198 13.30 -6.43 -20.69
C HIS A 198 13.48 -5.86 -22.10
N GLY A 199 14.72 -5.89 -22.61
CA GLY A 199 15.08 -5.30 -23.91
C GLY A 199 15.05 -3.77 -23.93
N SER A 200 14.99 -3.11 -22.76
CA SER A 200 15.02 -1.65 -22.68
C SER A 200 16.38 -1.09 -23.13
N PRO A 201 16.41 -0.01 -23.93
CA PRO A 201 17.66 0.68 -24.29
C PRO A 201 18.31 1.38 -23.08
N ALA A 202 17.59 1.51 -21.96
CA ALA A 202 18.15 2.02 -20.71
C ALA A 202 19.08 1.00 -20.02
N GLN A 203 19.05 -0.28 -20.42
CA GLN A 203 19.93 -1.30 -19.86
C GLN A 203 21.36 -1.11 -20.35
N VAL A 204 22.30 -1.09 -19.41
CA VAL A 204 23.74 -1.09 -19.67
C VAL A 204 24.36 -2.29 -18.96
N ARG A 205 25.25 -3.03 -19.63
CA ARG A 205 25.92 -4.20 -19.03
C ARG A 205 27.13 -3.79 -18.22
N HIS A 206 27.93 -2.88 -18.76
CA HIS A 206 29.09 -2.32 -18.09
C HIS A 206 29.12 -0.80 -18.21
N ILE A 207 29.55 -0.10 -17.16
CA ILE A 207 29.70 1.37 -17.19
C ILE A 207 30.65 1.80 -18.32
N ASP A 208 31.64 0.95 -18.63
CA ASP A 208 32.60 1.18 -19.71
C ASP A 208 31.97 1.14 -21.11
N ASP A 209 30.73 0.65 -21.27
CA ASP A 209 29.99 0.64 -22.54
C ASP A 209 29.41 2.03 -22.89
N LEU A 210 29.44 2.98 -21.95
CA LEU A 210 28.92 4.33 -22.13
C LEU A 210 29.96 5.22 -22.81
N ASP A 211 29.51 5.96 -23.83
CA ASP A 211 30.35 6.95 -24.52
C ASP A 211 30.16 8.37 -23.99
N THR A 212 30.41 8.56 -22.70
CA THR A 212 30.31 9.87 -22.04
C THR A 212 31.59 10.27 -21.34
N GLU A 213 31.84 11.57 -21.21
CA GLU A 213 32.99 12.09 -20.45
C GLU A 213 32.85 11.78 -18.96
N ARG A 214 31.63 11.90 -18.44
CA ARG A 214 31.28 11.68 -17.04
C ARG A 214 30.18 10.64 -16.90
N VAL A 215 30.22 9.93 -15.79
CA VAL A 215 29.14 9.04 -15.37
C VAL A 215 28.83 9.32 -13.90
N THR A 216 27.55 9.47 -13.58
CA THR A 216 27.08 9.52 -12.20
C THR A 216 26.39 8.21 -11.86
N TYR A 217 27.07 7.39 -11.05
CA TYR A 217 26.56 6.11 -10.60
C TYR A 217 25.74 6.29 -9.31
N LEU A 218 24.46 5.97 -9.38
CA LEU A 218 23.52 6.05 -8.26
C LEU A 218 23.48 4.71 -7.55
N VAL A 219 23.84 4.73 -6.27
CA VAL A 219 23.80 3.56 -5.38
C VAL A 219 22.86 3.85 -4.24
N ARG A 220 22.04 2.87 -3.89
CA ARG A 220 21.24 2.89 -2.66
C ARG A 220 21.73 1.79 -1.72
N GLY A 221 22.14 2.19 -0.51
CA GLY A 221 22.64 1.26 0.50
C GLY A 221 24.13 0.89 0.37
N GLY A 222 24.44 -0.38 0.66
CA GLY A 222 25.80 -0.92 0.80
C GLY A 222 26.41 -1.53 -0.47
N GLU A 223 25.73 -1.41 -1.61
CA GLU A 223 26.23 -1.92 -2.88
C GLU A 223 27.56 -1.25 -3.24
N LYS A 224 28.53 -2.05 -3.69
CA LYS A 224 29.83 -1.54 -4.14
C LYS A 224 29.76 -1.29 -5.64
N ILE A 225 30.44 -0.24 -6.08
CA ILE A 225 30.62 -0.01 -7.50
C ILE A 225 31.47 -1.15 -8.09
N THR A 226 31.08 -1.64 -9.25
CA THR A 226 31.91 -2.57 -10.04
C THR A 226 33.16 -1.82 -10.51
N GLU A 227 34.31 -2.50 -10.55
CA GLU A 227 35.54 -1.92 -11.06
C GLU A 227 35.37 -1.51 -12.53
N THR A 228 35.76 -0.28 -12.86
CA THR A 228 35.71 0.26 -14.22
C THR A 228 37.13 0.43 -14.77
N ARG A 229 37.31 0.15 -16.06
CA ARG A 229 38.61 0.29 -16.73
C ARG A 229 38.82 1.70 -17.27
N HIS A 230 37.77 2.30 -17.83
CA HIS A 230 37.85 3.59 -18.51
C HIS A 230 37.51 4.78 -17.63
N TYR A 231 36.93 4.53 -16.46
CA TYR A 231 36.51 5.58 -15.55
C TYR A 231 37.33 5.58 -14.25
N ARG A 232 37.45 6.74 -13.63
CA ARG A 232 37.99 6.91 -12.28
C ARG A 232 37.00 7.68 -11.43
N ILE A 233 36.92 7.33 -10.14
CA ILE A 233 36.07 8.05 -9.19
C ILE A 233 36.70 9.40 -8.89
N VAL A 234 35.93 10.47 -9.09
CA VAL A 234 36.36 11.85 -8.81
C VAL A 234 35.58 12.48 -7.67
N GLY A 235 34.41 11.95 -7.33
CA GLY A 235 33.59 12.47 -6.24
C GLY A 235 32.54 11.50 -5.76
N THR A 236 32.03 11.74 -4.54
CA THR A 236 30.89 11.02 -3.98
C THR A 236 30.05 12.00 -3.18
N THR A 237 28.77 12.10 -3.52
CA THR A 237 27.76 12.84 -2.74
C THR A 237 26.87 11.85 -2.01
N VAL A 238 26.71 12.03 -0.70
CA VAL A 238 25.91 11.14 0.14
C VAL A 238 24.71 11.90 0.69
N ASN A 239 23.50 11.39 0.43
CA ASN A 239 22.23 11.95 0.89
C ASN A 239 21.42 10.85 1.57
N GLY A 240 21.63 10.66 2.87
CA GLY A 240 21.00 9.56 3.61
C GLY A 240 21.49 8.19 3.11
N SER A 241 20.57 7.33 2.67
CA SER A 241 20.89 6.01 2.11
C SER A 241 21.30 6.05 0.63
N ASN A 242 21.15 7.18 -0.05
CA ASN A 242 21.54 7.35 -1.44
C ASN A 242 22.97 7.88 -1.54
N LYS A 243 23.74 7.33 -2.47
CA LYS A 243 25.06 7.81 -2.87
C LYS A 243 25.06 8.07 -4.37
N ALA A 244 25.54 9.23 -4.78
CA ALA A 244 25.86 9.54 -6.16
C ALA A 244 27.39 9.57 -6.29
N ILE A 245 27.96 8.63 -7.05
CA ILE A 245 29.39 8.51 -7.28
C ILE A 245 29.68 9.10 -8.65
N THR A 246 30.45 10.18 -8.70
CA THR A 246 30.86 10.80 -9.95
C THR A 246 32.14 10.16 -10.45
N LEU A 247 32.08 9.72 -11.69
CA LEU A 247 33.14 9.08 -12.44
C LEU A 247 33.52 9.98 -13.63
N GLU A 248 34.82 10.09 -13.89
CA GLU A 248 35.35 10.75 -15.09
C GLU A 248 36.13 9.75 -15.93
N ARG A 249 36.04 9.88 -17.26
CA ARG A 249 36.83 9.10 -18.19
C ARG A 249 38.32 9.40 -17.98
N ARG A 250 39.14 8.36 -18.02
CA ARG A 250 40.60 8.43 -17.84
C ARG A 250 41.31 8.93 -19.08
#